data_AF-A0A7Y7XHA6-F1
#
_entry.id   AF-A0A7Y7XHA6-F1
#
_cell.length_a   1.000
_cell.length_b   1.000
_cell.length_c   1.000
_cell.angle_alpha   90.00
_cell.angle_beta   90.00
_cell.angle_gamma   90.00
#
_symmetry.space_group_name_H-M   'P 1'
#
loop_
_entity.id
_entity.type
_entity.pdbx_description
1 polymer ?
#
loop_
_entity_poly.entity_id
_entity_poly.type
_entity_poly.pdbx_seq_one_letter_code
_entity_poly.pdbx_strand_id
1 'polypeptide(L)'
;LMHVSERWIPLDSDYEATLEAKLFAAGRRFEKPLRYDADECEFFPDFWLLDMKQDFPLEVFGMNTPEYLAQKARKTQWYDRVYGAEGWWSWDAVEDPQGTQAFELPTAHSGSMV
;
A
#
# COMPACT_ATOMS: atom_id res chain seq x y z
N LEU A 1 -16.70 -9.46 -6.19
CA LEU A 1 -17.09 -8.39 -7.13
C LEU A 1 -15.99 -7.34 -6.99
N MET A 2 -15.30 -6.93 -8.05
CA MET A 2 -14.35 -5.81 -7.96
C MET A 2 -15.15 -4.55 -7.61
N HIS A 3 -14.80 -3.89 -6.52
CA HIS A 3 -15.43 -2.63 -6.13
C HIS A 3 -14.63 -1.49 -6.74
N VAL A 4 -15.31 -0.54 -7.38
CA VAL A 4 -14.67 0.66 -7.90
C VAL A 4 -14.96 1.79 -6.92
N SER A 5 -13.92 2.46 -6.41
CA SER A 5 -14.09 3.61 -5.52
C SER A 5 -14.80 4.75 -6.25
N GLU A 6 -15.33 5.74 -5.51
CA GLU A 6 -15.92 6.96 -6.11
C GLU A 6 -14.92 7.72 -7.01
N ARG A 7 -13.62 7.42 -6.87
CA ARG A 7 -12.54 7.99 -7.68
C ARG A 7 -12.05 7.06 -8.79
N TRP A 8 -12.87 6.08 -9.16
CA TRP A 8 -12.64 5.17 -10.29
C TRP A 8 -11.43 4.24 -10.11
N ILE A 9 -11.01 3.99 -8.86
CA ILE A 9 -9.93 3.04 -8.55
C ILE A 9 -10.53 1.65 -8.33
N PRO A 10 -10.09 0.61 -9.07
CA PRO A 10 -10.52 -0.76 -8.83
C PRO A 10 -9.88 -1.30 -7.55
N LEU A 11 -10.67 -1.69 -6.56
CA LEU A 11 -10.25 -2.21 -5.27
C LEU A 11 -10.50 -3.72 -5.21
N ASP A 12 -9.48 -4.46 -4.76
CA ASP A 12 -9.52 -5.93 -4.66
C ASP A 12 -10.02 -6.40 -3.29
N SER A 13 -10.13 -5.48 -2.31
CA SER A 13 -10.62 -5.75 -0.95
C SER A 13 -11.23 -4.51 -0.26
N ASP A 14 -12.05 -4.73 0.78
CA ASP A 14 -12.58 -3.65 1.64
C ASP A 14 -11.47 -2.94 2.45
N TYR A 15 -10.36 -3.64 2.72
CA TYR A 15 -9.20 -3.05 3.38
C TYR A 15 -8.49 -2.04 2.48
N GLU A 16 -8.34 -2.34 1.18
CA GLU A 16 -7.85 -1.34 0.22
C GLU A 16 -8.78 -0.13 0.16
N ALA A 17 -10.10 -0.33 0.22
CA ALA A 17 -11.06 0.78 0.27
C ALA A 17 -10.83 1.68 1.51
N THR A 18 -10.55 1.06 2.65
CA THR A 18 -10.26 1.77 3.89
C THR A 18 -8.96 2.57 3.80
N LEU A 19 -7.90 1.99 3.23
CA LEU A 19 -6.64 2.67 3.02
C LEU A 19 -6.80 3.83 2.03
N GLU A 20 -7.47 3.61 0.90
CA GLU A 20 -7.75 4.61 -0.13
C GLU A 20 -8.47 5.84 0.44
N ALA A 21 -9.51 5.61 1.25
CA ALA A 21 -10.29 6.67 1.87
C ALA A 21 -9.45 7.48 2.88
N LYS A 22 -8.54 6.82 3.60
CA LYS A 22 -7.65 7.49 4.55
C LYS A 22 -6.54 8.28 3.86
N LEU A 23 -5.93 7.73 2.80
CA LEU A 23 -4.99 8.47 1.97
C LEU A 23 -5.63 9.72 1.39
N PHE A 24 -6.90 9.64 0.98
CA PHE A 24 -7.68 10.79 0.53
C PHE A 24 -7.87 11.84 1.59
N ALA A 25 -8.37 11.42 2.77
CA ALA A 25 -8.66 12.33 3.87
C ALA A 25 -7.38 13.05 4.34
N ALA A 26 -6.23 12.37 4.21
CA ALA A 26 -4.91 12.92 4.48
C ALA A 26 -4.33 13.78 3.33
N GLY A 27 -5.04 13.95 2.21
CA GLY A 27 -4.60 14.75 1.06
C GLY A 27 -3.36 14.20 0.35
N ARG A 28 -3.09 12.90 0.47
CA ARG A 28 -1.92 12.25 -0.13
C ARG A 28 -2.08 12.12 -1.64
N ARG A 29 -0.96 12.17 -2.36
CA ARG A 29 -0.92 11.78 -3.78
C ARG A 29 -0.55 10.31 -3.86
N PHE A 30 -1.41 9.52 -4.49
CA PHE A 30 -1.21 8.08 -4.59
C PHE A 30 -1.86 7.52 -5.86
N GLU A 31 -1.43 6.34 -6.26
CA GLU A 31 -2.03 5.58 -7.36
C GLU A 31 -2.06 4.09 -7.04
N LYS A 32 -2.93 3.34 -7.71
CA LYS A 32 -2.94 1.88 -7.67
C LYS A 32 -2.34 1.36 -8.97
N PRO A 33 -1.27 0.53 -8.92
CA PRO A 33 -0.61 0.06 -10.14
C PRO A 33 -1.54 -0.84 -10.97
N LEU A 34 -1.42 -0.71 -12.30
CA LEU A 34 -2.05 -1.64 -13.23
C LEU A 34 -1.20 -2.91 -13.31
N ARG A 35 -1.81 -4.08 -13.13
CA ARG A 35 -1.12 -5.39 -13.17
C ARG A 35 -0.65 -5.81 -14.57
N TYR A 36 -0.77 -4.95 -15.58
CA TYR A 36 -0.41 -5.25 -16.97
C TYR A 36 1.11 -5.16 -17.24
N ASP A 37 1.88 -4.48 -16.38
CA ASP A 37 3.36 -4.41 -16.49
C ASP A 37 4.07 -5.52 -15.69
N ALA A 38 3.42 -6.69 -15.56
CA ALA A 38 3.87 -7.81 -14.72
C ALA A 38 5.25 -8.39 -15.08
N ASP A 39 5.79 -8.06 -16.25
CA ASP A 39 7.09 -8.56 -16.71
C ASP A 39 8.28 -7.88 -16.00
N GLU A 40 8.08 -6.75 -15.31
CA GLU A 40 9.18 -5.98 -14.69
C GLU A 40 9.33 -6.14 -13.16
N CYS A 41 8.28 -6.58 -12.45
CA CYS A 41 8.27 -6.66 -10.98
C CYS A 41 7.77 -8.01 -10.43
N GLU A 42 8.53 -8.62 -9.51
CA GLU A 42 8.14 -9.87 -8.83
C GLU A 42 6.88 -9.69 -7.95
N PHE A 43 6.71 -8.51 -7.35
CA PHE A 43 5.53 -8.14 -6.58
C PHE A 43 5.07 -6.72 -6.90
N PHE A 44 3.74 -6.53 -6.88
CA PHE A 44 3.11 -5.22 -6.98
C PHE A 44 2.52 -4.83 -5.62
N PRO A 45 2.69 -3.57 -5.21
CA PRO A 45 2.00 -3.03 -4.05
C PRO A 45 0.53 -2.77 -4.38
N ASP A 46 -0.26 -2.61 -3.33
CA ASP A 46 -1.66 -2.21 -3.48
C ASP A 46 -1.77 -0.74 -3.89
N PHE A 47 -0.86 0.11 -3.37
CA PHE A 47 -0.76 1.52 -3.76
C PHE A 47 0.69 2.02 -3.79
N TRP A 48 0.94 3.04 -4.60
CA TRP A 48 2.15 3.87 -4.56
C TRP A 48 1.84 5.21 -3.92
N LEU A 49 2.71 5.71 -3.03
CA LEU A 49 2.73 7.11 -2.63
C LEU A 49 3.59 7.93 -3.58
N LEU A 50 2.98 8.95 -4.18
CA LEU A 50 3.58 9.81 -5.21
C LEU A 50 4.09 11.15 -4.66
N ASP A 51 3.91 11.40 -3.36
CA ASP A 51 4.40 12.58 -2.66
C ASP A 51 5.67 12.32 -1.81
N MET A 52 6.33 11.21 -2.09
CA MET A 52 7.63 10.84 -1.54
C MET A 52 8.75 11.20 -2.53
N LYS A 53 10.00 11.24 -2.06
CA LYS A 53 11.17 11.55 -2.91
C LYS A 53 11.54 10.43 -3.90
N GLN A 54 11.07 9.23 -3.60
CA GLN A 54 11.34 8.00 -4.31
C GLN A 54 10.06 7.16 -4.30
N ASP A 55 10.00 6.14 -5.14
CA ASP A 55 8.91 5.17 -5.15
C ASP A 55 8.71 4.61 -3.74
N PHE A 56 7.49 4.71 -3.23
CA PHE A 56 7.17 4.32 -1.87
C PHE A 56 5.92 3.43 -1.89
N PRO A 57 6.11 2.10 -1.84
CA PRO A 57 5.02 1.14 -1.90
C PRO A 57 4.24 1.10 -0.59
N LEU A 58 2.93 0.89 -0.72
CA LEU A 58 2.00 0.61 0.35
C LEU A 58 1.36 -0.77 0.13
N GLU A 59 1.41 -1.60 1.16
CA GLU A 59 0.95 -2.99 1.11
C GLU A 59 -0.07 -3.29 2.23
N VAL A 60 -1.16 -3.99 1.88
CA VAL A 60 -2.25 -4.35 2.81
C VAL A 60 -2.30 -5.87 2.99
N PHE A 61 -2.03 -6.33 4.21
CA PHE A 61 -2.13 -7.74 4.58
C PHE A 61 -3.48 -8.02 5.24
N GLY A 62 -4.41 -8.63 4.50
CA GLY A 62 -5.80 -8.82 4.93
C GLY A 62 -6.21 -10.25 5.30
N MET A 63 -5.27 -11.21 5.32
CA MET A 63 -5.57 -12.62 5.62
C MET A 63 -4.51 -13.25 6.54
N ASN A 64 -4.86 -14.33 7.23
CA ASN A 64 -3.99 -15.03 8.18
C ASN A 64 -3.91 -16.55 7.97
N THR A 65 -4.28 -17.05 6.78
CA THR A 65 -4.08 -18.47 6.46
C THR A 65 -2.58 -18.79 6.37
N PRO A 66 -2.15 -20.03 6.67
CA PRO A 66 -0.72 -20.38 6.65
C PRO A 66 -0.03 -20.05 5.31
N GLU A 67 -0.70 -20.31 4.19
CA GLU A 67 -0.21 -20.00 2.85
C GLU A 67 -0.03 -18.49 2.65
N TYR A 68 -0.98 -17.70 3.15
CA TYR A 68 -0.93 -16.25 3.06
C TYR A 68 0.16 -15.66 3.96
N LEU A 69 0.39 -16.22 5.16
CA LEU A 69 1.47 -15.80 6.04
C LEU A 69 2.85 -16.08 5.43
N ALA A 70 3.01 -17.21 4.75
CA ALA A 70 4.23 -17.51 4.00
C ALA A 70 4.45 -16.51 2.86
N GLN A 71 3.37 -16.14 2.15
CA GLN A 71 3.42 -15.14 1.08
C GLN A 71 3.74 -13.74 1.62
N LYS A 72 3.11 -13.33 2.72
CA LYS A 72 3.40 -12.09 3.45
C LYS A 72 4.88 -11.99 3.78
N ALA A 73 5.45 -13.04 4.38
CA ALA A 73 6.88 -13.07 4.73
C ALA A 73 7.79 -12.92 3.49
N ARG A 74 7.43 -13.54 2.36
CA ARG A 74 8.16 -13.36 1.09
C ARG A 74 8.06 -11.93 0.56
N LYS A 75 6.87 -11.32 0.56
CA LYS A 75 6.68 -9.93 0.12
C LYS A 75 7.46 -8.96 1.01
N THR A 76 7.40 -9.13 2.33
CA THR A 76 8.18 -8.32 3.30
C THR A 76 9.67 -8.38 3.00
N GLN A 77 10.26 -9.58 2.89
CA GLN A 77 11.68 -9.73 2.58
C GLN A 77 12.06 -9.10 1.23
N TRP A 78 11.17 -9.19 0.25
CA TRP A 78 11.38 -8.59 -1.06
C TRP A 78 11.37 -7.05 -0.98
N TYR A 79 10.38 -6.46 -0.31
CA TYR A 79 10.30 -5.01 -0.14
C TYR A 79 11.49 -4.46 0.65
N ASP A 80 11.87 -5.12 1.76
CA ASP A 80 13.04 -4.73 2.55
C ASP A 80 14.32 -4.73 1.73
N ARG A 81 14.46 -5.68 0.80
CA ARG A 81 15.61 -5.78 -0.10
C ARG A 81 15.60 -4.70 -1.19
N VAL A 82 14.43 -4.37 -1.75
CA VAL A 82 14.31 -3.46 -2.91
C VAL A 82 14.25 -2.00 -2.50
N TYR A 83 13.48 -1.67 -1.45
CA TYR A 83 13.24 -0.30 -1.00
C TYR A 83 13.96 0.03 0.32
N GLY A 84 14.45 -0.98 1.05
CA GLY A 84 14.97 -0.84 2.41
C GLY A 84 13.86 -0.97 3.45
N ALA A 85 14.21 -1.32 4.69
CA ALA A 85 13.25 -1.58 5.78
C ALA A 85 12.33 -0.39 6.12
N GLU A 86 12.73 0.84 5.76
CA GLU A 86 11.94 2.07 5.96
C GLU A 86 11.43 2.66 4.63
N GLY A 87 11.73 2.02 3.49
CA GLY A 87 11.40 2.52 2.16
C GLY A 87 10.02 2.13 1.65
N TRP A 88 9.21 1.46 2.48
CA TRP A 88 7.86 1.03 2.18
C TRP A 88 7.03 1.01 3.47
N TRP A 89 5.71 0.95 3.34
CA TRP A 89 4.81 0.86 4.48
C TRP A 89 3.84 -0.29 4.29
N SER A 90 3.43 -0.90 5.39
CA SER A 90 2.43 -1.96 5.37
C SER A 90 1.44 -1.83 6.49
N TRP A 91 0.25 -2.38 6.25
CA TRP A 91 -0.79 -2.52 7.26
C TRP A 91 -1.21 -3.97 7.37
N ASP A 92 -1.13 -4.50 8.58
CA ASP A 92 -1.76 -5.76 8.95
C ASP A 92 -3.21 -5.51 9.37
N ALA A 93 -4.13 -5.71 8.43
CA ALA A 93 -5.55 -5.52 8.64
C ALA A 93 -6.20 -6.68 9.40
N VAL A 94 -5.49 -7.79 9.63
CA VAL A 94 -5.95 -8.85 10.53
C VAL A 94 -5.75 -8.41 11.98
N GLU A 95 -4.58 -7.85 12.29
CA GLU A 95 -4.23 -7.38 13.64
C GLU A 95 -4.92 -6.05 13.99
N ASP A 96 -5.09 -5.14 13.02
CA ASP A 96 -5.77 -3.85 13.22
C ASP A 96 -6.80 -3.59 12.11
N PRO A 97 -7.98 -4.26 12.11
CA PRO A 97 -8.95 -4.18 11.01
C PRO A 97 -9.52 -2.79 10.74
N GLN A 98 -9.45 -1.89 11.72
CA GLN A 98 -9.92 -0.51 11.60
C GLN A 98 -8.80 0.46 11.23
N GLY A 99 -7.54 0.01 11.26
CA GLY A 99 -6.41 0.88 11.01
C GLY A 99 -6.34 2.00 12.05
N THR A 100 -6.55 1.68 13.32
CA THR A 100 -6.53 2.66 14.41
C THR A 100 -5.12 2.92 14.92
N GLN A 101 -4.24 1.92 14.82
CA GLN A 101 -2.84 1.98 15.24
C GLN A 101 -1.89 2.19 14.06
N ALA A 102 -2.22 1.66 12.88
CA ALA A 102 -1.32 1.69 11.73
C ALA A 102 -1.14 3.07 11.04
N PHE A 103 -1.81 4.13 11.49
CA PHE A 103 -2.01 5.33 10.65
C PHE A 103 -1.15 6.55 11.00
N GLU A 104 0.07 6.32 11.49
CA GLU A 104 1.17 7.26 11.21
C GLU A 104 1.66 7.00 9.78
N LEU A 105 0.97 7.61 8.79
CA LEU A 105 1.45 7.59 7.43
C LEU A 105 2.84 8.23 7.36
N PRO A 106 3.77 7.71 6.54
CA PRO A 106 5.11 8.27 6.41
C PRO A 106 5.00 9.75 6.03
N THR A 107 5.82 10.59 6.66
CA THR A 107 5.77 12.04 6.47
C THR A 107 6.04 12.38 5.00
N ALA A 108 5.08 13.02 4.35
CA ALA A 108 5.25 13.50 2.98
C ALA A 108 6.43 14.48 2.94
N HIS A 109 7.20 14.46 1.85
CA HIS A 109 8.21 15.51 1.70
C HIS A 109 7.47 16.82 1.43
N SER A 110 7.59 17.79 2.34
CA SER A 110 7.17 19.16 2.05
C SER A 110 8.06 19.69 0.94
N GLY A 111 7.64 19.49 -0.31
CA GLY A 111 8.19 20.22 -1.44
C GLY A 111 8.00 21.70 -1.14
N SER A 112 9.10 22.39 -0.80
CA SER A 112 9.12 23.84 -0.84
C SER A 112 8.84 24.20 -2.30
N MET A 113 7.62 24.69 -2.57
CA MET A 113 7.34 25.37 -3.82
C MET A 113 8.30 26.55 -3.91
N VAL A 114 9.33 26.39 -4.73
CA VAL A 114 10.10 27.49 -5.31
C VAL A 114 9.58 27.79 -6.70
#